data_AF-A0A943QCU7-F1
#
_entry.id   AF-A0A943QCU7-F1
#
_cell.length_a   1.000
_cell.length_b   1.000
_cell.length_c   1.000
_cell.angle_alpha   90.00
_cell.angle_beta   90.00
_cell.angle_gamma   90.00
#
_symmetry.space_group_name_H-M   'P 1'
#
loop_
_entity.id
_entity.type
_entity.pdbx_description
1 polymer ?
#
loop_
_entity_poly.entity_id
_entity_poly.type
_entity_poly.pdbx_seq_one_letter_code
_entity_poly.pdbx_strand_id
1 'polypeptide(L)'
;MIFNNKKTRNTMISVVVAGILILVGCNGTDKSGKMTEIDTLVQEYKADNSKQIDVMTELHKLKKDENKKVAKKAEESLTLIEDISVGKTVYERVIKNTENKSLEDLSKAEKMMYSTQLEEVSEVSEYYEDAQKLISKLGGGSSNSTNNNDWAVLIDSYTRHSAAGVEELEITLTNTSGMDIAYVSLDILEVDKNGDVINSDWADSSDLFLNNEKLTIKSNFDYQLSESDLGFIIRDIIYK
;
A
#
# COMPACT_ATOMS: atom_id res chain seq x y z
N MET A 1 25.80 -11.74 -12.17
CA MET A 1 24.53 -12.37 -11.73
C MET A 1 23.40 -11.58 -12.36
N ILE A 2 22.58 -12.21 -13.20
CA ILE A 2 21.58 -11.54 -14.04
C ILE A 2 20.31 -11.32 -13.21
N PHE A 3 19.99 -10.06 -12.91
CA PHE A 3 18.71 -9.68 -12.30
C PHE A 3 17.62 -9.65 -13.37
N ASN A 4 16.59 -10.46 -13.15
CA ASN A 4 15.46 -10.63 -14.04
C ASN A 4 14.44 -9.51 -13.76
N ASN A 5 14.54 -8.41 -14.51
CA ASN A 5 13.64 -7.27 -14.41
C ASN A 5 12.39 -7.53 -15.28
N LYS A 6 11.27 -7.95 -14.66
CA LYS A 6 9.96 -8.03 -15.33
C LYS A 6 9.09 -6.87 -14.90
N LYS A 7 9.25 -5.73 -15.55
CA LYS A 7 8.22 -4.68 -15.60
C LYS A 7 8.05 -4.21 -17.04
N THR A 8 7.23 -4.95 -17.79
CA THR A 8 6.68 -4.51 -19.07
C THR A 8 5.31 -5.11 -19.26
N ARG A 9 4.27 -4.33 -18.96
CA ARG A 9 2.98 -4.38 -19.66
C ARG A 9 2.38 -2.97 -19.68
N ASN A 10 2.82 -2.17 -20.64
CA ASN A 10 1.91 -1.22 -21.28
C ASN A 10 1.10 -2.02 -22.28
N THR A 11 -0.23 -2.05 -22.16
CA THR A 11 -1.09 -2.25 -23.33
C THR A 11 -2.44 -1.57 -23.09
N MET A 12 -2.68 -0.57 -23.94
CA MET A 12 -3.91 0.21 -24.18
C MET A 12 -5.21 -0.38 -23.61
N ILE A 13 -5.89 0.39 -22.77
CA ILE A 13 -7.34 0.33 -22.67
C ILE A 13 -7.88 1.52 -23.46
N SER A 14 -8.31 1.26 -24.70
CA SER A 14 -9.08 2.21 -25.48
C SER A 14 -10.40 2.46 -24.76
N VAL A 15 -10.60 3.70 -24.33
CA VAL A 15 -11.89 4.25 -23.92
C VAL A 15 -12.83 4.19 -25.13
N VAL A 16 -13.78 3.26 -25.12
CA VAL A 16 -14.96 3.30 -25.98
C VAL A 16 -16.14 3.70 -25.11
N VAL A 17 -16.41 5.00 -25.08
CA VAL A 17 -17.72 5.53 -24.72
C VAL A 17 -18.66 5.20 -25.88
N ALA A 18 -19.60 4.27 -25.66
CA ALA A 18 -20.71 4.05 -26.58
C ALA A 18 -21.97 3.75 -25.76
N GLY A 19 -22.97 4.62 -25.91
CA GLY A 19 -24.28 4.50 -25.30
C GLY A 19 -25.14 3.39 -25.92
N ILE A 20 -26.00 2.84 -25.06
CA ILE A 20 -27.35 2.25 -25.27
C ILE A 20 -27.60 1.47 -26.57
N LEU A 21 -27.91 0.16 -26.45
CA LEU A 21 -29.11 -0.46 -27.07
C LEU A 21 -29.34 -1.90 -26.60
N ILE A 22 -30.55 -2.16 -26.11
CA ILE A 22 -31.12 -3.48 -25.83
C ILE A 22 -31.33 -4.21 -27.16
N LEU A 23 -30.79 -5.42 -27.31
CA LEU A 23 -31.21 -6.37 -28.34
C LEU A 23 -31.10 -7.81 -27.83
N VAL A 24 -32.26 -8.42 -27.64
CA VAL A 24 -32.47 -9.86 -27.43
C VAL A 24 -32.17 -10.59 -28.74
N GLY A 25 -31.34 -11.63 -28.69
CA GLY A 25 -31.07 -12.50 -29.83
C GLY A 25 -30.40 -13.82 -29.43
N CYS A 26 -31.18 -14.90 -29.47
CA CYS A 26 -30.77 -16.27 -29.19
C CYS A 26 -29.87 -16.87 -30.30
N ASN A 27 -29.10 -17.88 -29.88
CA ASN A 27 -28.41 -18.94 -30.62
C ASN A 27 -26.96 -18.69 -31.08
N GLY A 28 -26.09 -18.69 -30.07
CA GLY A 28 -24.64 -18.89 -30.08
C GLY A 28 -24.11 -19.30 -28.68
N THR A 29 -24.95 -19.97 -27.90
CA THR A 29 -25.63 -19.34 -26.74
C THR A 29 -24.87 -19.39 -25.40
N ASP A 30 -24.01 -20.39 -25.14
CA ASP A 30 -23.42 -20.55 -23.80
C ASP A 30 -22.21 -19.64 -23.53
N LYS A 31 -21.35 -19.41 -24.55
CA LYS A 31 -20.12 -18.63 -24.36
C LYS A 31 -20.39 -17.12 -24.37
N SER A 32 -21.25 -16.68 -25.28
CA SER A 32 -21.65 -15.27 -25.34
C SER A 32 -22.51 -14.90 -24.13
N GLY A 33 -23.39 -15.79 -23.68
CA GLY A 33 -24.26 -15.56 -22.52
C GLY A 33 -23.47 -15.33 -21.24
N LYS A 34 -22.54 -16.24 -20.90
CA LYS A 34 -21.72 -16.12 -19.68
C LYS A 34 -20.79 -14.92 -19.68
N MET A 35 -20.27 -14.53 -20.85
CA MET A 35 -19.42 -13.33 -20.94
C MET A 35 -20.22 -12.04 -20.70
N THR A 36 -21.47 -11.99 -21.19
CA THR A 36 -22.42 -10.91 -20.91
C THR A 36 -22.88 -10.93 -19.45
N GLU A 37 -23.11 -12.11 -18.88
CA GLU A 37 -23.46 -12.27 -17.46
C GLU A 37 -22.39 -11.68 -16.55
N ILE A 38 -21.10 -11.94 -16.82
CA ILE A 38 -20.00 -11.31 -16.07
C ILE A 38 -20.06 -9.78 -16.19
N ASP A 39 -20.30 -9.23 -17.38
CA ASP A 39 -20.43 -7.78 -17.54
C ASP A 39 -21.62 -7.22 -16.76
N THR A 40 -22.76 -7.91 -16.77
CA THR A 40 -23.95 -7.54 -15.99
C THR A 40 -23.65 -7.55 -14.50
N LEU A 41 -22.99 -8.58 -13.98
CA LEU A 41 -22.60 -8.70 -12.57
C LEU A 41 -21.71 -7.53 -12.14
N VAL A 42 -20.72 -7.15 -12.96
CA VAL A 42 -19.86 -5.98 -12.68
C VAL A 42 -20.67 -4.68 -12.67
N GLN A 43 -21.59 -4.49 -13.62
CA GLN A 43 -22.43 -3.29 -13.67
C GLN A 43 -23.42 -3.22 -12.50
N GLU A 44 -23.99 -4.35 -12.10
CA GLU A 44 -24.87 -4.41 -10.93
C GLU A 44 -24.14 -4.01 -9.66
N TYR A 45 -22.92 -4.50 -9.45
CA TYR A 45 -22.10 -4.10 -8.31
C TYR A 45 -21.75 -2.60 -8.33
N LYS A 46 -21.39 -2.06 -9.50
CA LYS A 46 -21.12 -0.62 -9.66
C LYS A 46 -22.33 0.26 -9.39
N ALA A 47 -23.54 -0.22 -9.73
CA ALA A 47 -24.78 0.50 -9.47
C ALA A 47 -25.25 0.36 -8.01
N ASP A 48 -25.00 -0.79 -7.38
CA ASP A 48 -25.45 -1.11 -6.03
C ASP A 48 -24.44 -2.02 -5.31
N ASN A 49 -23.60 -1.39 -4.50
CA ASN A 49 -22.57 -2.08 -3.71
C ASN A 49 -23.14 -3.06 -2.67
N SER A 50 -24.43 -2.96 -2.29
CA SER A 50 -25.03 -3.91 -1.34
C SER A 50 -25.10 -5.33 -1.90
N LYS A 51 -25.00 -5.46 -3.23
CA LYS A 51 -24.96 -6.73 -3.96
C LYS A 51 -23.59 -7.41 -3.98
N GLN A 52 -22.58 -6.85 -3.30
CA GLN A 52 -21.20 -7.37 -3.33
C GLN A 52 -21.11 -8.88 -3.09
N ILE A 53 -21.80 -9.38 -2.06
CA ILE A 53 -21.77 -10.81 -1.69
C ILE A 53 -22.34 -11.67 -2.81
N ASP A 54 -23.50 -11.28 -3.35
CA ASP A 54 -24.18 -12.03 -4.40
C ASP A 54 -23.35 -12.03 -5.69
N VAL A 55 -22.83 -10.88 -6.08
CA VAL A 55 -21.99 -10.72 -7.28
C VAL A 55 -20.69 -11.51 -7.18
N MET A 56 -19.97 -11.41 -6.06
CA MET A 56 -18.74 -12.18 -5.85
C MET A 56 -19.01 -13.68 -5.84
N THR A 57 -20.13 -14.11 -5.26
CA THR A 57 -20.53 -15.51 -5.22
C THR A 57 -20.74 -16.06 -6.63
N GLU A 58 -21.46 -15.35 -7.50
CA GLU A 58 -21.67 -15.77 -8.89
C GLU A 58 -20.38 -15.75 -9.71
N LEU A 59 -19.55 -14.72 -9.57
CA LEU A 59 -18.25 -14.66 -10.25
C LEU A 59 -17.32 -15.80 -9.82
N HIS A 60 -17.34 -16.22 -8.55
CA HIS A 60 -16.58 -17.38 -8.08
C HIS A 60 -17.05 -18.71 -8.70
N LYS A 61 -18.33 -18.84 -9.04
CA LYS A 61 -18.82 -20.01 -9.80
C LYS A 61 -18.31 -19.95 -11.24
N LEU A 62 -18.41 -18.79 -11.89
CA LEU A 62 -17.96 -18.57 -13.27
C LEU A 62 -16.43 -18.68 -13.42
N LYS A 63 -15.65 -18.37 -12.38
CA LYS A 63 -14.21 -18.61 -12.32
C LYS A 63 -13.83 -20.09 -12.46
N LYS A 64 -14.74 -21.01 -12.12
CA LYS A 64 -14.55 -22.46 -12.24
C LYS A 64 -15.07 -23.04 -13.56
N ASP A 65 -15.51 -22.19 -14.50
CA ASP A 65 -16.04 -22.63 -15.79
C ASP A 65 -14.96 -23.35 -16.62
N GLU A 66 -15.36 -24.42 -17.32
CA GLU A 66 -14.47 -25.20 -18.18
C GLU A 66 -13.90 -24.36 -19.34
N ASN A 67 -14.62 -23.31 -19.75
CA ASN A 67 -14.15 -22.34 -20.72
C ASN A 67 -13.18 -21.36 -20.07
N LYS A 68 -11.89 -21.57 -20.33
CA LYS A 68 -10.79 -20.70 -19.86
C LYS A 68 -10.98 -19.21 -20.13
N LYS A 69 -11.69 -18.79 -21.18
CA LYS A 69 -11.96 -17.37 -21.43
C LYS A 69 -12.97 -16.79 -20.44
N VAL A 70 -14.02 -17.55 -20.13
CA VAL A 70 -15.05 -17.17 -19.13
C VAL A 70 -14.40 -17.16 -17.76
N ALA A 71 -13.67 -18.22 -17.40
CA ALA A 71 -12.94 -18.31 -16.14
C ALA A 71 -11.97 -17.14 -15.92
N LYS A 72 -11.17 -16.80 -16.95
CA LYS A 72 -10.23 -15.67 -16.88
C LYS A 72 -10.94 -14.33 -16.73
N LYS A 73 -12.03 -14.10 -17.47
CA LYS A 73 -12.79 -12.86 -17.35
C LYS A 73 -13.43 -12.73 -15.96
N ALA A 74 -13.98 -13.82 -15.41
CA ALA A 74 -14.55 -13.82 -14.06
C ALA A 74 -13.47 -13.54 -13.00
N GLU A 75 -12.26 -14.06 -13.17
CA GLU A 75 -11.11 -13.73 -12.32
C GLU A 75 -10.70 -12.26 -12.40
N GLU A 76 -10.58 -11.70 -13.61
CA GLU A 76 -10.30 -10.27 -13.81
C GLU A 76 -11.41 -9.38 -13.21
N SER A 77 -12.67 -9.79 -13.33
CA SER A 77 -13.82 -9.08 -12.75
C SER A 77 -13.86 -9.16 -11.23
N LEU A 78 -13.42 -10.27 -10.62
CA LEU A 78 -13.27 -10.36 -9.15
C LEU A 78 -12.24 -9.34 -8.65
N THR A 79 -11.06 -9.30 -9.26
CA THR A 79 -10.02 -8.31 -8.89
C THR A 79 -10.52 -6.89 -9.07
N LEU A 80 -11.23 -6.60 -10.16
CA LEU A 80 -11.84 -5.27 -10.37
C LEU A 80 -12.81 -4.89 -9.25
N ILE A 81 -13.66 -5.81 -8.79
CA ILE A 81 -14.62 -5.55 -7.72
C ILE A 81 -13.92 -5.36 -6.37
N GLU A 82 -12.86 -6.14 -6.10
CA GLU A 82 -12.01 -5.97 -4.93
C GLU A 82 -11.38 -4.57 -4.91
N ASP A 83 -10.77 -4.15 -6.03
CA ASP A 83 -10.15 -2.83 -6.18
C ASP A 83 -11.15 -1.67 -5.97
N ILE A 84 -12.37 -1.80 -6.51
CA ILE A 84 -13.44 -0.81 -6.29
C ILE A 84 -13.86 -0.79 -4.81
N SER A 85 -14.03 -1.97 -4.19
CA SER A 85 -14.44 -2.10 -2.79
C SER A 85 -13.43 -1.48 -1.82
N VAL A 86 -12.14 -1.74 -2.06
CA VAL A 86 -11.03 -1.18 -1.29
C VAL A 86 -11.02 0.33 -1.45
N GLY A 87 -11.05 0.84 -2.70
CA GLY A 87 -11.06 2.28 -2.97
C GLY A 87 -12.21 3.02 -2.29
N LYS A 88 -13.41 2.44 -2.30
CA LYS A 88 -14.57 2.97 -1.57
C LYS A 88 -14.32 3.02 -0.06
N THR A 89 -13.91 1.89 0.52
CA THR A 89 -13.71 1.76 1.97
C THR A 89 -12.65 2.75 2.47
N VAL A 90 -11.57 2.89 1.73
CA VAL A 90 -10.48 3.84 2.00
C VAL A 90 -11.00 5.27 1.96
N TYR A 91 -11.67 5.66 0.86
CA TYR A 91 -12.18 7.02 0.70
C TYR A 91 -13.19 7.40 1.80
N GLU A 92 -14.19 6.56 2.05
CA GLU A 92 -15.20 6.82 3.09
C GLU A 92 -14.60 6.91 4.48
N ARG A 93 -13.59 6.08 4.79
CA ARG A 93 -12.86 6.15 6.06
C ARG A 93 -12.13 7.48 6.22
N VAL A 94 -11.40 7.90 5.19
CA VAL A 94 -10.65 9.17 5.22
C VAL A 94 -11.62 10.33 5.38
N ILE A 95 -12.72 10.36 4.62
CA ILE A 95 -13.76 11.38 4.76
C ILE A 95 -14.28 11.44 6.19
N LYS A 96 -14.75 10.31 6.75
CA LYS A 96 -15.24 10.24 8.14
C LYS A 96 -14.23 10.73 9.17
N ASN A 97 -12.95 10.44 8.97
CA ASN A 97 -11.88 10.87 9.88
C ASN A 97 -11.56 12.37 9.76
N THR A 98 -11.86 12.97 8.60
CA THR A 98 -11.73 14.41 8.36
C THR A 98 -13.01 15.21 8.64
N GLU A 99 -14.19 14.59 8.73
CA GLU A 99 -15.47 15.29 8.92
C GLU A 99 -15.55 16.18 10.17
N ASN A 100 -14.80 15.84 11.23
CA ASN A 100 -14.84 16.54 12.52
C ASN A 100 -13.68 17.53 12.73
N LYS A 101 -12.81 17.73 11.73
CA LYS A 101 -11.65 18.63 11.78
C LYS A 101 -11.60 19.44 10.49
N SER A 102 -11.29 20.74 10.53
CA SER A 102 -10.99 21.41 9.26
C SER A 102 -9.70 20.80 8.69
N LEU A 103 -9.58 20.71 7.36
CA LEU A 103 -8.35 20.24 6.72
C LEU A 103 -7.14 21.09 7.14
N GLU A 104 -7.36 22.34 7.54
CA GLU A 104 -6.34 23.26 8.00
C GLU A 104 -5.81 22.89 9.39
N ASP A 105 -6.70 22.38 10.26
CA ASP A 105 -6.38 21.94 11.63
C ASP A 105 -5.64 20.61 11.68
N LEU A 106 -5.63 19.86 10.58
CA LEU A 106 -4.86 18.63 10.48
C LEU A 106 -3.36 18.95 10.55
N SER A 107 -2.68 18.23 11.42
CA SER A 107 -1.22 18.22 11.48
C SER A 107 -0.63 17.76 10.14
N LYS A 108 0.64 18.09 9.91
CA LYS A 108 1.36 17.65 8.71
C LYS A 108 1.36 16.12 8.57
N ALA A 109 1.43 15.40 9.69
CA ALA A 109 1.40 13.94 9.72
C ALA A 109 0.03 13.38 9.30
N GLU A 110 -1.07 13.91 9.85
CA GLU A 110 -2.43 13.51 9.45
C GLU A 110 -2.68 13.76 7.96
N LYS A 111 -2.23 14.92 7.45
CA LYS A 111 -2.34 15.25 6.03
C LYS A 111 -1.62 14.25 5.14
N MET A 112 -0.42 13.84 5.54
CA MET A 112 0.35 12.85 4.81
C MET A 112 -0.29 11.46 4.88
N MET A 113 -0.70 11.01 6.07
CA MET A 113 -1.37 9.72 6.27
C MET A 113 -2.62 9.58 5.41
N TYR A 114 -3.49 10.59 5.43
CA TYR A 114 -4.69 10.57 4.59
C TYR A 114 -4.35 10.61 3.11
N SER A 115 -3.30 11.33 2.71
CA SER A 115 -2.84 11.35 1.33
C SER A 115 -2.35 9.96 0.87
N THR A 116 -1.53 9.29 1.67
CA THR A 116 -1.05 7.93 1.38
C THR A 116 -2.18 6.90 1.35
N GLN A 117 -3.13 6.96 2.29
CA GLN A 117 -4.30 6.08 2.25
C GLN A 117 -5.09 6.29 0.95
N LEU A 118 -5.32 7.55 0.56
CA LEU A 118 -6.04 7.87 -0.68
C LEU A 118 -5.32 7.42 -1.96
N GLU A 119 -4.00 7.16 -1.93
CA GLU A 119 -3.26 6.56 -3.06
C GLU A 119 -3.66 5.09 -3.32
N GLU A 120 -4.29 4.40 -2.37
CA GLU A 120 -4.86 3.06 -2.56
C GLU A 120 -6.15 3.07 -3.40
N VAL A 121 -6.78 4.24 -3.57
CA VAL A 121 -7.98 4.38 -4.40
C VAL A 121 -7.56 4.23 -5.87
N SER A 122 -7.94 3.10 -6.47
CA SER A 122 -7.60 2.79 -7.86
C SER A 122 -8.38 3.64 -8.87
N GLU A 123 -7.80 3.84 -10.06
CA GLU A 123 -8.42 4.59 -11.19
C GLU A 123 -9.78 4.03 -11.63
N VAL A 124 -10.06 2.76 -11.33
CA VAL A 124 -11.31 2.09 -11.67
C VAL A 124 -12.44 2.35 -10.66
N SER A 125 -12.11 2.97 -9.53
CA SER A 125 -13.06 3.39 -8.50
C SER A 125 -13.75 4.71 -8.87
N GLU A 126 -15.03 4.83 -8.55
CA GLU A 126 -15.77 6.10 -8.72
C GLU A 126 -15.21 7.25 -7.86
N TYR A 127 -14.50 6.91 -6.78
CA TYR A 127 -13.92 7.88 -5.85
C TYR A 127 -12.53 8.38 -6.27
N TYR A 128 -11.94 7.85 -7.36
CA TYR A 128 -10.58 8.19 -7.75
C TYR A 128 -10.34 9.69 -7.91
N GLU A 129 -11.17 10.36 -8.71
CA GLU A 129 -11.04 11.79 -8.99
C GLU A 129 -11.19 12.65 -7.72
N ASP A 130 -12.09 12.25 -6.81
CA ASP A 130 -12.30 12.97 -5.57
C ASP A 130 -11.18 12.69 -4.55
N ALA A 131 -10.62 11.48 -4.54
CA ALA A 131 -9.42 11.15 -3.79
C ALA A 131 -8.21 11.99 -4.26
N GLN A 132 -7.99 12.13 -5.57
CA GLN A 132 -6.90 12.95 -6.12
C GLN A 132 -7.06 14.45 -5.76
N LYS A 133 -8.29 14.97 -5.81
CA LYS A 133 -8.58 16.34 -5.34
C LYS A 133 -8.29 16.49 -3.85
N LEU A 134 -8.64 15.49 -3.04
CA LEU A 134 -8.42 15.53 -1.60
C LEU A 134 -6.93 15.43 -1.26
N ILE A 135 -6.16 14.56 -1.91
CA ILE A 135 -4.69 14.51 -1.82
C ILE A 135 -4.09 15.88 -2.12
N SER A 136 -4.53 16.52 -3.20
CA SER A 136 -4.06 17.86 -3.58
C SER A 136 -4.34 18.91 -2.49
N LYS A 137 -5.53 18.87 -1.86
CA LYS A 137 -5.91 19.78 -0.76
C LYS A 137 -5.14 19.50 0.53
N LEU A 138 -4.78 18.24 0.77
CA LEU A 138 -3.95 17.83 1.91
C LEU A 138 -2.47 18.23 1.74
N GLY A 139 -2.08 18.74 0.56
CA GLY A 139 -0.73 19.22 0.28
C GLY A 139 0.08 18.34 -0.68
N GLY A 140 -0.53 17.32 -1.29
CA GLY A 140 -0.01 16.56 -2.42
C GLY A 140 1.08 15.55 -2.09
N GLY A 141 0.77 14.26 -2.28
CA GLY A 141 1.68 13.11 -2.16
C GLY A 141 2.69 12.96 -3.31
N SER A 142 3.68 12.12 -3.03
CA SER A 142 4.73 11.54 -3.88
C SER A 142 5.58 12.49 -4.75
N SER A 143 6.66 13.02 -4.17
CA SER A 143 7.91 13.14 -4.94
C SER A 143 8.55 11.76 -4.97
N ASN A 144 8.67 11.17 -6.16
CA ASN A 144 9.47 9.97 -6.47
C ASN A 144 10.71 9.78 -5.57
N SER A 145 10.54 9.15 -4.42
CA SER A 145 11.63 8.77 -3.52
C SER A 145 11.29 7.42 -2.94
N THR A 146 12.19 6.49 -3.15
CA THR A 146 12.03 5.06 -2.91
C THR A 146 12.07 4.69 -1.41
N ASN A 147 11.98 5.64 -0.47
CA ASN A 147 12.26 5.43 0.95
C ASN A 147 11.28 6.18 1.89
N ASN A 148 9.98 5.92 1.84
CA ASN A 148 8.97 6.68 2.62
C ASN A 148 8.53 6.04 3.96
N ASN A 149 9.32 5.13 4.53
CA ASN A 149 9.11 4.67 5.91
C ASN A 149 9.77 5.59 6.97
N ASP A 150 10.59 6.57 6.54
CA ASP A 150 11.40 7.44 7.40
C ASP A 150 10.61 8.40 8.32
N TRP A 151 9.28 8.50 8.16
CA TRP A 151 8.44 9.41 8.97
C TRP A 151 7.45 8.71 9.90
N ALA A 152 7.27 7.39 9.77
CA ALA A 152 6.45 6.62 10.71
C ALA A 152 7.20 6.34 12.01
N VAL A 153 8.52 6.21 11.91
CA VAL A 153 9.42 5.95 13.03
C VAL A 153 10.67 6.80 12.88
N LEU A 154 11.00 7.59 13.91
CA LEU A 154 12.22 8.40 13.95
C LEU A 154 13.31 7.67 14.74
N ILE A 155 14.53 7.63 14.22
CA ILE A 155 15.71 7.24 15.00
C ILE A 155 16.06 8.40 15.93
N ASP A 156 15.87 8.19 17.23
CA ASP A 156 16.05 9.22 18.25
C ASP A 156 17.49 9.22 18.78
N SER A 157 18.04 8.03 19.05
CA SER A 157 19.44 7.85 19.44
C SER A 157 19.91 6.42 19.19
N TYR A 158 21.23 6.22 19.20
CA TYR A 158 21.84 4.89 19.23
C TYR A 158 23.14 4.91 20.04
N THR A 159 23.54 3.76 20.59
CA THR A 159 24.82 3.60 21.29
C THR A 159 25.98 3.69 20.30
N ARG A 160 26.93 4.57 20.56
CA ARG A 160 28.17 4.67 19.77
C ARG A 160 29.27 3.83 20.43
N HIS A 161 30.01 3.11 19.60
CA HIS A 161 31.20 2.37 20.01
C HIS A 161 32.45 2.96 19.37
N SER A 162 33.59 2.79 20.06
CA SER A 162 34.89 3.33 19.66
C SER A 162 35.93 2.24 19.36
N ALA A 163 35.46 1.01 19.13
CA ALA A 163 36.30 -0.15 18.83
C ALA A 163 35.65 -1.00 17.73
N ALA A 164 36.49 -1.59 16.88
CA ALA A 164 36.05 -2.58 15.91
C ALA A 164 35.77 -3.92 16.60
N GLY A 165 34.83 -4.69 16.05
CA GLY A 165 34.36 -5.97 16.57
C GLY A 165 32.88 -5.97 16.93
N VAL A 166 32.42 -7.11 17.44
CA VAL A 166 31.02 -7.32 17.83
C VAL A 166 30.72 -6.61 19.14
N GLU A 167 29.84 -5.62 19.09
CA GLU A 167 29.40 -4.84 20.25
C GLU A 167 27.87 -4.75 20.32
N GLU A 168 27.33 -4.58 21.52
CA GLU A 168 25.88 -4.40 21.72
C GLU A 168 25.43 -3.00 21.26
N LEU A 169 24.53 -2.96 20.30
CA LEU A 169 23.93 -1.74 19.75
C LEU A 169 22.48 -1.61 20.26
N GLU A 170 22.19 -0.50 20.93
CA GLU A 170 20.84 -0.09 21.30
C GLU A 170 20.40 1.05 20.39
N ILE A 171 19.23 0.91 19.77
CA ILE A 171 18.67 1.89 18.84
C ILE A 171 17.32 2.33 19.41
N THR A 172 17.22 3.60 19.80
CA THR A 172 15.98 4.17 20.32
C THR A 172 15.20 4.81 19.19
N LEU A 173 13.97 4.36 19.04
CA LEU A 173 13.01 4.77 18.04
C LEU A 173 11.89 5.58 18.71
N THR A 174 11.34 6.57 18.01
CA THR A 174 10.08 7.25 18.41
C THR A 174 9.01 6.97 17.37
N ASN A 175 7.84 6.49 17.80
CA ASN A 175 6.73 6.23 16.90
C ASN A 175 6.01 7.55 16.62
N THR A 176 6.11 8.01 15.37
CA THR A 176 5.47 9.25 14.92
C THR A 176 4.36 8.98 13.90
N SER A 177 3.94 7.72 13.76
CA SER A 177 3.01 7.28 12.73
C SER A 177 1.56 7.69 12.97
N GLY A 178 1.19 8.07 14.21
CA GLY A 178 -0.20 8.32 14.57
C GLY A 178 -0.97 7.05 14.98
N MET A 179 -0.36 5.87 14.88
CA MET A 179 -0.97 4.56 15.16
C MET A 179 -0.07 3.69 16.02
N ASP A 180 -0.63 2.68 16.68
CA ASP A 180 0.16 1.67 17.36
C ASP A 180 0.81 0.73 16.34
N ILE A 181 2.11 0.51 16.49
CA ILE A 181 2.90 -0.37 15.63
C ILE A 181 3.06 -1.73 16.34
N ALA A 182 2.73 -2.81 15.64
CA ALA A 182 2.87 -4.19 16.11
C ALA A 182 4.20 -4.83 15.71
N TYR A 183 4.87 -4.30 14.68
CA TYR A 183 6.18 -4.76 14.23
C TYR A 183 6.92 -3.63 13.52
N VAL A 184 8.23 -3.52 13.75
CA VAL A 184 9.13 -2.64 13.00
C VAL A 184 10.45 -3.34 12.74
N SER A 185 11.01 -3.16 11.54
CA SER A 185 12.36 -3.61 11.20
C SER A 185 13.13 -2.52 10.46
N LEU A 186 14.45 -2.54 10.60
CA LEU A 186 15.35 -1.59 9.95
C LEU A 186 16.66 -2.23 9.55
N ASP A 187 17.27 -1.70 8.48
CA ASP A 187 18.64 -1.98 8.11
C ASP A 187 19.58 -1.02 8.85
N ILE A 188 20.72 -1.52 9.32
CA ILE A 188 21.80 -0.81 10.00
C ILE A 188 22.99 -0.76 9.04
N LEU A 189 23.53 0.43 8.79
CA LEU A 189 24.59 0.66 7.81
C LEU A 189 25.78 1.31 8.51
N GLU A 190 26.93 0.65 8.52
CA GLU A 190 28.18 1.28 8.95
C GLU A 190 28.73 2.12 7.81
N VAL A 191 28.96 3.41 8.07
CA VAL A 191 29.51 4.33 7.08
C VAL A 191 30.91 4.79 7.45
N ASP A 192 31.77 4.86 6.45
CA ASP A 192 33.10 5.44 6.60
C ASP A 192 33.03 6.98 6.66
N LYS A 193 34.19 7.62 6.89
CA LYS A 193 34.32 9.09 6.93
C LYS A 193 33.93 9.81 5.64
N ASN A 194 33.83 9.10 4.51
CA ASN A 194 33.40 9.64 3.24
C ASN A 194 31.88 9.44 3.01
N GLY A 195 31.21 8.71 3.91
CA GLY A 195 29.81 8.36 3.81
C GLY A 195 29.54 7.08 3.00
N ASP A 196 30.59 6.31 2.66
CA ASP A 196 30.44 5.05 1.95
C ASP A 196 30.04 3.94 2.94
N VAL A 197 29.05 3.13 2.55
CA VAL A 197 28.62 1.96 3.35
C VAL A 197 29.69 0.87 3.26
N ILE A 198 30.27 0.51 4.39
CA ILE A 198 31.35 -0.49 4.48
C ILE A 198 30.90 -1.80 5.14
N ASN A 199 29.79 -1.75 5.89
CA ASN A 199 29.17 -2.91 6.49
C ASN A 199 27.66 -2.66 6.65
N SER A 200 26.88 -3.73 6.75
CA SER A 200 25.44 -3.64 6.96
C SER A 200 24.89 -4.85 7.69
N ASP A 201 23.90 -4.63 8.54
CA ASP A 201 23.10 -5.68 9.16
C ASP A 201 21.63 -5.19 9.28
N TRP A 202 20.78 -5.90 9.99
CA TRP A 202 19.40 -5.50 10.24
C TRP A 202 18.97 -5.85 11.66
N ALA A 203 17.92 -5.17 12.14
CA ALA A 203 17.31 -5.43 13.43
C ALA A 203 15.80 -5.21 13.37
N ASP A 204 15.06 -5.88 14.24
CA ASP A 204 13.61 -5.81 14.33
C ASP A 204 13.09 -5.83 15.76
N SER A 205 11.83 -5.47 15.92
CA SER A 205 11.07 -5.68 17.15
C SER A 205 9.60 -5.93 16.84
N SER A 206 9.03 -6.87 17.58
CA SER A 206 7.59 -7.18 17.60
C SER A 206 6.90 -6.68 18.87
N ASP A 207 7.58 -5.86 19.68
CA ASP A 207 6.98 -5.25 20.85
C ASP A 207 5.97 -4.19 20.43
N LEU A 208 4.86 -4.08 21.18
CA LEU A 208 3.83 -3.08 20.90
C LEU A 208 4.40 -1.68 21.09
N PHE A 209 4.52 -0.96 19.98
CA PHE A 209 5.10 0.36 19.92
C PHE A 209 3.99 1.40 19.77
N LEU A 210 3.51 1.90 20.91
CA LEU A 210 2.39 2.83 20.96
C LEU A 210 2.71 4.15 20.27
N ASN A 211 1.68 4.82 19.74
CA ASN A 211 1.85 6.12 19.11
C ASN A 211 2.46 7.17 20.08
N ASN A 212 3.44 7.94 19.60
CA ASN A 212 4.24 8.94 20.36
C ASN A 212 5.12 8.38 21.49
N GLU A 213 5.17 7.05 21.66
CA GLU A 213 6.07 6.43 22.62
C GLU A 213 7.45 6.15 22.00
N LYS A 214 8.38 5.71 22.85
CA LYS A 214 9.71 5.25 22.45
C LYS A 214 9.85 3.75 22.59
N LEU A 215 10.63 3.16 21.69
CA LEU A 215 11.00 1.74 21.70
C LEU A 215 12.51 1.64 21.53
N THR A 216 13.18 0.82 22.33
CA THR A 216 14.59 0.51 22.16
C THR A 216 14.75 -0.88 21.58
N ILE A 217 15.35 -0.99 20.40
CA ILE A 217 15.76 -2.25 19.78
C ILE A 217 17.20 -2.53 20.19
N LYS A 218 17.47 -3.75 20.65
CA LYS A 218 18.82 -4.22 20.97
C LYS A 218 19.29 -5.23 19.95
N SER A 219 20.48 -5.05 19.42
CA SER A 219 21.13 -6.00 18.49
C SER A 219 22.63 -6.07 18.79
N ASN A 220 23.32 -7.08 18.26
CA ASN A 220 24.78 -7.12 18.25
C ASN A 220 25.25 -6.74 16.85
N PHE A 221 26.14 -5.75 16.74
CA PHE A 221 26.65 -5.27 15.45
C PHE A 221 28.16 -5.43 15.37
N ASP A 222 28.68 -5.99 14.27
CA ASP A 222 30.10 -6.23 14.04
C ASP A 222 30.79 -5.04 13.35
N TYR A 223 31.26 -4.09 14.14
CA TYR A 223 31.89 -2.87 13.64
C TYR A 223 33.21 -3.18 12.92
N GLN A 224 33.36 -2.73 11.68
CA GLN A 224 34.58 -2.90 10.90
C GLN A 224 35.63 -1.84 11.23
N LEU A 225 35.22 -0.66 11.72
CA LEU A 225 36.09 0.43 12.14
C LEU A 225 35.92 0.78 13.61
N SER A 226 36.99 1.32 14.21
CA SER A 226 36.93 1.87 15.57
C SER A 226 36.20 3.21 15.64
N GLU A 227 36.05 3.92 14.52
CA GLU A 227 35.33 5.19 14.43
C GLU A 227 34.53 5.21 13.12
N SER A 228 33.26 4.86 13.22
CA SER A 228 32.29 4.89 12.13
C SER A 228 30.97 5.45 12.64
N ASP A 229 30.28 6.23 11.82
CA ASP A 229 28.89 6.56 12.10
C ASP A 229 27.99 5.42 11.59
N LEU A 230 26.78 5.33 12.14
CA LEU A 230 25.75 4.43 11.66
C LEU A 230 24.66 5.21 10.94
N GLY A 231 24.26 4.70 9.78
CA GLY A 231 23.02 5.01 9.09
C GLY A 231 21.96 3.95 9.36
N PHE A 232 20.69 4.32 9.25
CA PHE A 232 19.57 3.41 9.44
C PHE A 232 18.52 3.63 8.36
N ILE A 233 17.88 2.56 7.91
CA ILE A 233 16.79 2.60 6.94
C ILE A 233 15.63 1.77 7.46
N ILE A 234 14.45 2.37 7.64
CA ILE A 234 13.28 1.61 8.06
C ILE A 234 12.82 0.70 6.92
N ARG A 235 12.81 -0.61 7.18
CA ARG A 235 12.57 -1.65 6.19
C ARG A 235 11.11 -2.03 6.10
N ASP A 236 10.48 -2.30 7.24
CA ASP A 236 9.08 -2.75 7.30
C ASP A 236 8.41 -2.31 8.60
N ILE A 237 7.10 -2.05 8.53
CA ILE A 237 6.24 -1.66 9.65
C ILE A 237 4.89 -2.36 9.51
N ILE A 238 4.46 -3.06 10.56
CA ILE A 238 3.10 -3.62 10.65
C ILE A 238 2.35 -2.88 11.74
N TYR A 239 1.20 -2.30 11.39
CA TYR A 239 0.33 -1.59 12.33
C TYR A 239 -0.65 -2.54 13.04
N LYS A 240 -1.18 -2.09 14.19
CA LYS A 240 -2.23 -2.80 14.93
C LYS A 240 -3.64 -2.33 14.55
#